data_AF-K9TKU7-F1
#
_entry.id   AF-K9TKU7-F1
#
_cell.length_a   1.000
_cell.length_b   1.000
_cell.length_c   1.000
_cell.angle_alpha   90.00
_cell.angle_beta   90.00
_cell.angle_gamma   90.00
#
_symmetry.space_group_name_H-M   'P 1'
#
loop_
_entity.id
_entity.type
_entity.pdbx_description
1 polymer ?
#
loop_
_entity_poly.entity_id
_entity_poly.type
_entity_poly.pdbx_seq_one_letter_code
_entity_poly.pdbx_strand_id
1 'polypeptide(L)'
;MYRKPKSSSPFNYTSLAILAGVFVLGIGIGIAFSSTANFSPENVASREVIDRSAPNPELCIQYGASAMVMDTRIFVTLNPFNVYISQPKMQPGCVLRTNTWNILEQRKLVTNNQVRDCKNRMNTFGFTGALENTPDISCIYQNDAAGNLFFQGSGGKPPETQRF
;
A
#
# COMPACT_ATOMS: atom_id res chain seq x y z
N MET A 1 -27.81 61.24 36.39
CA MET A 1 -27.09 61.46 35.12
C MET A 1 -26.47 60.13 34.68
N TYR A 2 -26.94 59.51 33.60
CA TYR A 2 -26.39 58.24 33.09
C TYR A 2 -25.79 58.48 31.70
N ARG A 3 -24.47 58.32 31.55
CA ARG A 3 -23.73 58.57 30.31
C ARG A 3 -23.65 57.24 29.54
N LYS A 4 -24.19 57.20 28.31
CA LYS A 4 -24.04 56.04 27.41
C LYS A 4 -22.59 55.92 26.93
N PRO A 5 -21.96 54.73 26.93
CA PRO A 5 -20.66 54.53 26.30
C PRO A 5 -20.81 54.46 24.78
N LYS A 6 -19.95 55.19 24.06
CA LYS A 6 -19.86 55.16 22.60
C LYS A 6 -19.02 53.93 22.22
N SER A 7 -19.65 52.93 21.61
CA SER A 7 -18.95 51.77 21.03
C SER A 7 -18.12 52.24 19.85
N SER A 8 -16.79 52.26 19.99
CA SER A 8 -15.86 52.47 18.89
C SER A 8 -15.58 51.13 18.22
N SER A 9 -16.13 50.92 17.02
CA SER A 9 -15.82 49.77 16.17
C SER A 9 -14.31 49.72 15.91
N PRO A 10 -13.59 48.64 16.27
CA PRO A 10 -12.14 48.58 16.12
C PRO A 10 -11.67 48.20 14.70
N PHE A 11 -12.60 47.94 13.77
CA PHE A 11 -12.24 47.48 12.44
C PHE A 11 -12.25 48.62 11.42
N ASN A 12 -11.04 49.07 11.08
CA ASN A 12 -10.83 50.00 9.98
C ASN A 12 -11.03 49.24 8.66
N TYR A 13 -11.92 49.72 7.79
CA TYR A 13 -12.25 49.09 6.50
C TYR A 13 -11.01 48.87 5.62
N THR A 14 -10.00 49.74 5.75
CA THR A 14 -8.70 49.59 5.08
C THR A 14 -7.95 48.36 5.55
N SER A 15 -7.93 48.07 6.85
CA SER A 15 -7.30 46.87 7.41
C SER A 15 -8.01 45.59 6.96
N LEU A 16 -9.34 45.61 6.87
CA LEU A 16 -10.13 44.48 6.36
C LEU A 16 -9.83 44.21 4.88
N ALA A 17 -9.72 45.26 4.05
CA ALA A 17 -9.39 45.13 2.64
C ALA A 17 -7.98 44.56 2.42
N ILE A 18 -6.99 44.97 3.23
CA ILE A 18 -5.63 44.44 3.18
C ILE A 18 -5.60 42.96 3.55
N LEU A 19 -6.30 42.57 4.63
CA LEU A 19 -6.36 41.16 5.06
C LEU A 19 -7.03 40.28 4.00
N ALA A 20 -8.12 40.74 3.38
CA ALA A 20 -8.77 40.02 2.30
C ALA A 20 -7.86 39.88 1.07
N GLY A 21 -7.11 40.94 0.71
CA GLY A 21 -6.15 40.91 -0.39
C GLY A 21 -5.01 39.91 -0.17
N VAL A 22 -4.41 39.91 1.02
CA VAL A 22 -3.34 38.96 1.40
C VAL A 22 -3.87 37.53 1.43
N PHE A 23 -5.11 37.31 1.87
CA PHE A 23 -5.74 35.99 1.90
C PHE A 23 -5.95 35.41 0.48
N VAL A 24 -6.49 36.22 -0.44
CA VAL A 24 -6.71 35.80 -1.83
C VAL A 24 -5.36 35.53 -2.54
N LEU A 25 -4.35 36.36 -2.30
CA LEU A 25 -2.99 36.12 -2.79
C LEU A 25 -2.39 34.84 -2.21
N GLY A 26 -2.57 34.59 -0.90
CA GLY A 26 -2.10 33.38 -0.23
C GLY A 26 -2.73 32.11 -0.79
N ILE A 27 -4.03 32.12 -1.07
CA ILE A 27 -4.72 31.00 -1.74
C ILE A 27 -4.21 30.83 -3.16
N GLY A 28 -4.09 31.90 -3.94
CA GLY A 28 -3.62 31.83 -5.33
C GLY A 28 -2.20 31.25 -5.45
N ILE A 29 -1.30 31.68 -4.57
CA ILE A 29 0.07 31.16 -4.49
C ILE A 29 0.06 29.70 -3.99
N GLY A 30 -0.72 29.40 -2.95
CA GLY A 30 -0.86 28.04 -2.41
C GLY A 30 -1.36 27.03 -3.44
N ILE A 31 -2.35 27.38 -4.27
CA ILE A 31 -2.86 26.53 -5.35
C ILE A 31 -1.79 26.34 -6.44
N ALA A 32 -1.08 27.40 -6.83
CA ALA A 32 -0.01 27.30 -7.83
C ALA A 32 1.12 26.36 -7.36
N PHE A 33 1.57 26.47 -6.11
CA PHE A 33 2.57 25.54 -5.54
C PHE A 33 2.01 24.12 -5.30
N SER A 34 0.75 23.97 -4.90
CA SER A 34 0.12 22.64 -4.76
C SER A 34 -0.05 21.94 -6.11
N SER A 35 -0.24 22.71 -7.19
CA SER A 35 -0.40 22.18 -8.55
C SER A 35 0.92 21.77 -9.21
N THR A 36 2.06 22.25 -8.71
CA THR A 36 3.41 21.86 -9.18
C THR A 36 4.09 20.86 -8.25
N ALA A 37 3.32 20.07 -7.48
CA ALA A 37 3.85 18.89 -6.85
C ALA A 37 4.27 17.89 -7.95
N ASN A 38 5.52 18.02 -8.40
CA ASN A 38 6.20 16.96 -9.14
C ASN A 38 6.30 15.77 -8.19
N PHE A 39 5.31 14.89 -8.24
CA PHE A 39 5.39 13.56 -7.67
C PHE A 39 6.45 12.80 -8.47
N SER A 40 7.71 12.91 -8.07
CA SER A 40 8.73 11.96 -8.48
C SER A 40 8.20 10.55 -8.19
N PRO A 41 8.26 9.60 -9.13
CA PRO A 41 7.61 8.27 -9.00
C PRO A 41 8.17 7.37 -7.89
N GLU A 42 9.05 7.86 -7.02
CA GLU A 42 9.76 7.08 -6.01
C GLU A 42 8.97 6.89 -4.70
N ASN A 43 7.86 7.61 -4.51
CA ASN A 43 7.06 7.51 -3.30
C ASN A 43 5.92 6.51 -3.46
N VAL A 44 6.17 5.24 -3.13
CA VAL A 44 5.14 4.21 -2.81
C VAL A 44 4.43 4.49 -1.47
N ALA A 45 4.25 5.76 -1.11
CA ALA A 45 3.87 6.21 0.23
C ALA A 45 2.36 6.12 0.52
N SER A 46 1.53 5.87 -0.49
CA SER A 46 0.07 5.77 -0.33
C SER A 46 -0.38 4.37 -0.71
N ARG A 47 -1.11 3.71 0.21
CA ARG A 47 -1.78 2.41 -0.04
C ARG A 47 -2.60 2.45 -1.33
N GLU A 48 -3.25 3.58 -1.58
CA GLU A 48 -3.97 3.87 -2.82
C GLU A 48 -3.13 3.71 -4.10
N VAL A 49 -1.85 4.10 -4.09
CA VAL A 49 -0.96 3.96 -5.25
C VAL A 49 -0.63 2.48 -5.49
N ILE A 50 -0.45 1.72 -4.41
CA ILE A 50 -0.20 0.28 -4.48
C ILE A 50 -1.45 -0.44 -4.99
N ASP A 51 -2.61 -0.10 -4.44
CA ASP A 51 -3.88 -0.70 -4.78
C ASP A 51 -4.28 -0.43 -6.23
N ARG A 52 -4.06 0.80 -6.72
CA ARG A 52 -4.30 1.14 -8.13
C ARG A 52 -3.29 0.52 -9.09
N SER A 53 -2.05 0.31 -8.65
CA SER A 53 -1.00 -0.27 -9.49
C SER A 53 -1.03 -1.79 -9.51
N ALA A 54 -1.82 -2.43 -8.64
CA ALA A 54 -1.95 -3.87 -8.58
C ALA A 54 -2.43 -4.46 -9.91
N PRO A 55 -1.94 -5.64 -10.29
CA PRO A 55 -2.48 -6.34 -11.46
C PRO A 55 -3.95 -6.71 -11.20
N ASN A 56 -4.84 -6.32 -12.12
CA ASN A 56 -6.29 -6.50 -11.99
C ASN A 56 -6.82 -5.95 -10.64
N PRO A 57 -6.82 -4.63 -10.44
CA PRO A 57 -7.02 -4.03 -9.12
C PRO A 57 -8.38 -4.37 -8.50
N GLU A 58 -9.46 -4.42 -9.29
CA GLU A 58 -10.79 -4.79 -8.80
C GLU A 58 -10.84 -6.24 -8.31
N LEU A 59 -10.20 -7.15 -9.06
CA LEU A 59 -10.08 -8.55 -8.69
C LEU A 59 -9.25 -8.68 -7.41
N CYS A 60 -8.13 -7.97 -7.35
CA CYS A 60 -7.24 -8.04 -6.21
C CYS A 60 -7.90 -7.56 -4.93
N ILE A 61 -8.63 -6.44 -4.98
CA ILE A 61 -9.39 -5.92 -3.83
C ILE A 61 -10.50 -6.89 -3.40
N GLN A 62 -11.18 -7.53 -4.37
CA GLN A 62 -12.29 -8.44 -4.07
C GLN A 62 -11.83 -9.77 -3.47
N TYR A 63 -10.74 -10.33 -3.98
CA TYR A 63 -10.34 -11.72 -3.75
C TYR A 63 -8.99 -11.89 -3.05
N GLY A 64 -8.32 -10.79 -2.74
CA GLY A 64 -6.95 -10.80 -2.21
C GLY A 64 -6.57 -9.49 -1.52
N ALA A 65 -5.29 -9.16 -1.65
CA ALA A 65 -4.71 -7.90 -1.23
C ALA A 65 -3.58 -7.51 -2.19
N SER A 66 -3.51 -6.22 -2.50
CA SER A 66 -2.43 -5.63 -3.29
C SER A 66 -1.10 -5.79 -2.55
N ALA A 67 -0.06 -6.15 -3.29
CA ALA A 67 1.25 -6.44 -2.74
C ALA A 67 2.35 -5.75 -3.55
N MET A 68 3.46 -5.46 -2.89
CA MET A 68 4.71 -5.15 -3.55
C MET A 68 5.55 -6.42 -3.61
N VAL A 69 5.83 -6.90 -4.82
CA VAL A 69 6.68 -8.07 -5.05
C VAL A 69 8.11 -7.58 -5.26
N MET A 70 9.06 -8.24 -4.58
CA MET A 70 10.47 -7.89 -4.63
C MET A 70 11.25 -9.07 -5.21
N ASP A 71 11.86 -8.88 -6.38
CA ASP A 71 12.76 -9.87 -6.96
C ASP A 71 14.19 -9.55 -6.56
N THR A 72 14.79 -10.40 -5.73
CA THR A 72 16.20 -10.28 -5.33
C THR A 72 16.93 -11.61 -5.48
N ARG A 73 18.23 -11.53 -5.71
CA ARG A 73 19.13 -12.68 -5.75
C ARG A 73 19.97 -12.68 -4.49
N ILE A 74 19.91 -13.78 -3.76
CA ILE A 74 20.72 -14.04 -2.58
C ILE A 74 21.83 -15.00 -3.00
N PHE A 75 23.08 -14.58 -2.86
CA PHE A 75 24.26 -15.38 -3.16
C PHE A 75 24.88 -15.86 -1.86
N VAL A 76 25.02 -17.16 -1.68
CA VAL A 76 25.67 -17.76 -0.52
C VAL A 76 26.93 -18.49 -1.00
N THR A 77 28.10 -18.05 -0.53
CA THR A 77 29.37 -18.76 -0.74
C THR A 77 29.64 -19.64 0.48
N LEU A 78 30.26 -20.81 0.30
CA LEU A 78 30.54 -21.74 1.41
C LEU A 78 32.03 -21.78 1.81
N ASN A 79 32.91 -21.21 0.98
CA ASN A 79 34.34 -21.13 1.28
C ASN A 79 35.00 -19.94 0.54
N PRO A 80 35.25 -18.80 1.21
CA PRO A 80 34.79 -18.46 2.56
C PRO A 80 33.26 -18.30 2.63
N PHE A 81 32.65 -18.48 3.81
CA PHE A 81 31.21 -18.30 3.97
C PHE A 81 30.84 -16.82 3.91
N ASN A 82 30.08 -16.40 2.89
CA ASN A 82 29.58 -15.03 2.74
C ASN A 82 28.18 -15.04 2.14
N VAL A 83 27.41 -13.99 2.44
CA VAL A 83 26.08 -13.77 1.87
C VAL A 83 26.03 -12.40 1.22
N TYR A 84 25.63 -12.33 -0.05
CA TYR A 84 25.45 -11.10 -0.81
C TYR A 84 24.01 -11.01 -1.31
N ILE A 85 23.47 -9.79 -1.36
CA ILE A 85 22.13 -9.51 -1.87
C ILE A 85 22.22 -8.54 -3.04
N SER A 86 21.53 -8.84 -4.14
CA SER A 86 21.43 -7.90 -5.25
C SER A 86 20.43 -6.79 -4.96
N GLN A 87 20.54 -5.66 -5.67
CA GLN A 87 19.50 -4.63 -5.66
C GLN A 87 18.14 -5.26 -6.05
N PRO A 88 17.10 -5.13 -5.22
CA PRO A 88 15.80 -5.72 -5.51
C PRO A 88 15.09 -4.94 -6.61
N LYS A 89 14.41 -5.66 -7.51
CA LYS A 89 13.45 -5.06 -8.44
C LYS A 89 12.06 -5.09 -7.80
N MET A 90 11.43 -3.92 -7.68
CA MET A 90 10.10 -3.77 -7.12
C MET A 90 9.05 -3.81 -8.22
N GLN A 91 8.01 -4.61 -8.05
CA GLN A 91 6.87 -4.68 -8.98
C GLN A 91 5.54 -4.80 -8.23
N PRO A 92 4.44 -4.28 -8.79
CA PRO A 92 3.12 -4.50 -8.21
C PRO A 92 2.70 -5.95 -8.41
N GLY A 93 2.05 -6.50 -7.39
CA GLY A 93 1.48 -7.84 -7.41
C GLY A 93 0.18 -7.91 -6.62
N CYS A 94 -0.42 -9.08 -6.62
CA CYS A 94 -1.61 -9.39 -5.86
C CYS A 94 -1.44 -10.72 -5.14
N VAL A 95 -1.79 -10.76 -3.86
CA VAL A 95 -1.84 -11.99 -3.07
C VAL A 95 -3.31 -12.37 -2.89
N LEU A 96 -3.71 -13.54 -3.37
CA LEU A 96 -5.07 -14.04 -3.22
C LEU A 96 -5.32 -14.54 -1.80
N ARG A 97 -6.57 -14.51 -1.37
CA ARG A 97 -7.00 -15.20 -0.15
C ARG A 97 -7.07 -16.71 -0.40
N THR A 98 -6.77 -17.45 0.65
CA THR A 98 -6.70 -18.93 0.67
C THR A 98 -8.02 -19.61 0.25
N ASN A 99 -9.14 -18.92 0.21
CA ASN A 99 -10.42 -19.50 -0.23
C ASN A 99 -10.83 -19.07 -1.65
N THR A 100 -10.02 -18.25 -2.34
CA THR A 100 -10.46 -17.61 -3.60
C THR A 100 -9.55 -17.84 -4.82
N TRP A 101 -8.65 -18.82 -4.76
CA TRP A 101 -7.78 -19.19 -5.90
C TRP A 101 -8.52 -19.92 -7.03
N ASN A 102 -9.79 -20.29 -6.84
CA ASN A 102 -10.62 -20.92 -7.88
C ASN A 102 -10.71 -20.05 -9.15
N ILE A 103 -10.52 -18.73 -9.01
CA ILE A 103 -10.46 -17.81 -10.15
C ILE A 103 -9.29 -18.12 -11.10
N LEU A 104 -8.17 -18.62 -10.59
CA LEU A 104 -7.01 -19.01 -11.39
C LEU A 104 -7.27 -20.33 -12.12
N GLU A 105 -7.94 -21.29 -11.48
CA GLU A 105 -8.35 -22.55 -12.11
C GLU A 105 -9.38 -22.33 -13.23
N GLN A 106 -10.39 -21.48 -12.97
CA GLN A 106 -11.42 -21.14 -13.95
C GLN A 106 -10.83 -20.49 -15.20
N ARG A 107 -9.80 -19.66 -15.02
CA ARG A 107 -9.06 -19.01 -16.11
C ARG A 107 -7.98 -19.91 -16.73
N LYS A 108 -7.83 -21.16 -16.26
CA LYS A 108 -6.81 -22.14 -16.68
C LYS A 108 -5.38 -21.64 -16.54
N LEU A 109 -5.14 -20.76 -15.56
CA LEU A 109 -3.82 -20.21 -15.26
C LEU A 109 -3.02 -21.10 -14.31
N VAL A 110 -3.70 -22.00 -13.61
CA VAL A 110 -3.10 -23.06 -12.77
C VAL A 110 -3.80 -24.38 -13.02
N THR A 111 -3.09 -25.48 -12.82
CA THR A 111 -3.61 -26.84 -12.92
C THR A 111 -4.11 -27.35 -11.57
N ASN A 112 -5.03 -28.32 -11.60
CA ASN A 112 -5.55 -28.97 -10.38
C ASN A 112 -4.43 -29.54 -9.50
N ASN A 113 -3.35 -30.05 -10.10
CA ASN A 113 -2.20 -30.58 -9.36
C ASN A 113 -1.45 -29.45 -8.63
N GLN A 114 -1.17 -28.33 -9.31
CA GLN A 114 -0.53 -27.16 -8.69
C GLN A 114 -1.35 -26.61 -7.53
N VAL A 115 -2.68 -26.55 -7.68
CA VAL A 115 -3.56 -26.09 -6.61
C VAL A 115 -3.56 -27.06 -5.43
N ARG A 116 -3.65 -28.36 -5.67
CA ARG A 116 -3.57 -29.38 -4.61
C ARG A 116 -2.24 -29.29 -3.85
N ASP A 117 -1.13 -29.20 -4.57
CA ASP A 117 0.20 -29.18 -3.97
C ASP A 117 0.45 -27.91 -3.16
N CYS A 118 -0.08 -26.77 -3.63
CA CYS A 118 -0.03 -25.51 -2.91
C CYS A 118 -0.90 -25.56 -1.63
N LYS A 119 -2.15 -26.03 -1.76
CA LYS A 119 -3.11 -26.14 -0.65
C LYS A 119 -2.61 -27.04 0.48
N ASN A 120 -1.95 -28.15 0.15
CA ASN A 120 -1.45 -29.11 1.14
C ASN A 120 -0.43 -28.52 2.11
N ARG A 121 0.17 -27.36 1.78
CA ARG A 121 1.18 -26.68 2.60
C ARG A 121 0.64 -25.46 3.33
N MET A 122 -0.68 -25.26 3.35
CA MET A 122 -1.33 -24.03 3.85
C MET A 122 -0.80 -22.76 3.18
N ASN A 123 -0.40 -22.87 1.91
CA ASN A 123 0.07 -21.75 1.11
C ASN A 123 -1.10 -21.05 0.40
N THR A 124 -0.86 -19.85 -0.10
CA THR A 124 -1.76 -19.11 -1.01
C THR A 124 -1.06 -18.82 -2.35
N PHE A 125 -1.79 -18.24 -3.30
CA PHE A 125 -1.24 -17.81 -4.58
C PHE A 125 -1.00 -16.30 -4.61
N GLY A 126 0.16 -15.90 -5.10
CA GLY A 126 0.46 -14.54 -5.49
C GLY A 126 0.72 -14.46 -6.99
N PHE A 127 0.46 -13.31 -7.58
CA PHE A 127 0.78 -13.08 -8.99
C PHE A 127 1.26 -11.66 -9.29
N THR A 128 2.07 -11.53 -10.34
CA THR A 128 2.45 -10.25 -10.95
C THR A 128 2.04 -10.24 -12.42
N GLY A 129 1.80 -9.04 -12.95
CA GLY A 129 1.24 -8.88 -14.30
C GLY A 129 -0.25 -9.21 -14.38
N ALA A 130 -0.93 -8.68 -15.40
CA ALA A 130 -2.36 -8.88 -15.59
C ALA A 130 -2.67 -10.34 -15.95
N LEU A 131 -3.75 -10.89 -15.41
CA LEU A 131 -4.18 -12.29 -15.65
C LEU A 131 -4.48 -12.58 -17.12
N GLU A 132 -4.76 -11.55 -17.90
CA GLU A 132 -5.03 -11.62 -19.34
C GLU A 132 -3.74 -11.69 -20.19
N ASN A 133 -2.60 -11.23 -19.65
CA ASN A 133 -1.34 -11.03 -20.37
C ASN A 133 -0.21 -11.89 -19.77
N THR A 134 -0.43 -13.20 -19.70
CA THR A 134 0.54 -14.20 -19.19
C THR A 134 1.17 -13.78 -17.85
N PRO A 135 0.41 -13.83 -16.74
CA PRO A 135 0.90 -13.45 -15.43
C PRO A 135 1.98 -14.43 -14.93
N ASP A 136 2.86 -13.94 -14.06
CA ASP A 136 3.70 -14.82 -13.23
C ASP A 136 2.91 -15.18 -11.98
N ILE A 137 2.65 -16.47 -11.76
CA ILE A 137 1.85 -16.98 -10.66
C ILE A 137 2.73 -17.89 -9.81
N SER A 138 2.82 -17.57 -8.52
CA SER A 138 3.62 -18.30 -7.56
C SER A 138 2.78 -18.76 -6.37
N CYS A 139 3.00 -20.02 -5.95
CA CYS A 139 2.50 -20.51 -4.68
C CYS A 139 3.42 -19.97 -3.57
N ILE A 140 2.87 -19.11 -2.71
CA ILE A 140 3.60 -18.39 -1.67
C ILE A 140 3.11 -18.80 -0.28
N TYR A 141 4.03 -18.79 0.68
CA TYR A 141 3.73 -19.12 2.07
C TYR A 141 3.51 -17.85 2.88
N GLN A 142 2.46 -17.83 3.70
CA GLN A 142 2.27 -16.78 4.69
C GLN A 142 3.11 -17.12 5.93
N ASN A 143 3.99 -16.21 6.33
CA ASN A 143 4.72 -16.37 7.58
C ASN A 143 3.80 -16.02 8.75
N ASP A 144 3.07 -17.01 9.25
CA ASP A 144 2.10 -16.87 10.32
C ASP A 144 2.79 -16.63 11.66
N ALA A 145 3.05 -15.36 12.01
CA ALA A 145 3.42 -14.86 13.35
C ALA A 145 4.59 -15.52 14.10
N ALA A 146 5.23 -16.57 13.58
CA ALA A 146 6.26 -17.35 14.25
C ALA A 146 7.61 -16.61 14.35
N GLY A 147 7.72 -15.44 13.72
CA GLY A 147 8.87 -14.54 13.82
C GLY A 147 8.51 -13.09 14.17
N ASN A 148 7.28 -12.79 14.59
CA ASN A 148 6.94 -11.41 14.96
C ASN A 148 7.47 -11.09 16.38
N LEU A 149 8.79 -10.88 16.47
CA LEU A 149 9.50 -10.54 17.71
C LEU A 149 9.08 -9.17 18.30
N PHE A 150 8.27 -8.39 17.59
CA PHE A 150 7.75 -7.11 18.08
C PHE A 150 6.72 -7.26 19.20
N PHE A 151 6.02 -8.40 19.29
CA PHE A 151 4.97 -8.63 20.31
C PHE A 151 5.47 -9.42 21.54
N GLN A 152 6.78 -9.59 21.71
CA GLN A 152 7.38 -10.38 22.79
C GLN A 152 7.37 -9.67 24.17
N GLY A 153 6.37 -8.81 24.41
CA GLY A 153 6.33 -7.90 25.55
C GLY A 153 4.93 -7.45 25.95
N SER A 154 3.96 -8.36 26.06
CA SER A 154 2.83 -8.26 27.00
C SER A 154 1.92 -9.47 26.79
N GLY A 155 1.66 -10.23 27.86
CA GLY A 155 0.91 -11.49 27.84
C GLY A 155 -0.57 -11.35 27.48
N GLY A 156 -0.88 -10.98 26.24
CA GLY A 156 -2.22 -11.03 25.67
C GLY A 156 -2.25 -12.02 24.51
N LYS A 157 -3.19 -12.97 24.54
CA LYS A 157 -3.46 -13.87 23.40
C LYS A 157 -3.66 -13.03 22.12
N PRO A 158 -3.15 -13.49 20.96
CA PRO A 158 -3.39 -12.79 19.70
C PRO A 158 -4.91 -12.70 19.44
N PRO A 159 -5.44 -11.54 19.01
CA PRO A 159 -6.84 -11.42 18.66
C PRO A 159 -7.16 -12.31 17.45
N GLU A 160 -8.15 -13.17 17.60
CA GLU A 160 -8.67 -14.15 16.63
C GLU A 160 -9.46 -13.48 15.48
N THR A 161 -8.99 -12.33 14.99
CA THR A 161 -9.68 -11.54 13.96
C THR A 161 -8.83 -11.21 12.75
N GLN A 162 -7.71 -11.93 12.53
CA GLN A 162 -6.86 -11.75 11.35
C GLN A 162 -6.57 -13.07 10.63
N ARG A 163 -7.62 -13.85 10.34
CA ARG A 163 -7.57 -14.81 9.23
C ARG A 163 -8.06 -14.09 7.97
N PHE A 164 -7.11 -13.44 7.29
CA PHE A 164 -7.27 -12.97 5.92
C PHE A 164 -6.99 -14.12 4.95
#